data_AF-A0A1M6H660-F1
#
_entry.id   AF-A0A1M6H660-F1
#
_cell.length_a   1.000
_cell.length_b   1.000
_cell.length_c   1.000
_cell.angle_alpha   90.00
_cell.angle_beta   90.00
_cell.angle_gamma   90.00
#
_symmetry.space_group_name_H-M   'P 1'
#
loop_
_entity.id
_entity.type
_entity.pdbx_description
1 polymer ?
#
loop_
_entity_poly.entity_id
_entity_poly.type
_entity_poly.pdbx_seq_one_letter_code
_entity_poly.pdbx_strand_id
1 'polypeptide(L)'
;MKSDMMKYKGYRATVGYDSYDHIFVGHVFGIKDSLNFYGRSIEELENSFHDSIENYLESCERFGKVPEKEFTGTFNIRTTPVIHEKASIYAAENGITLNQVVTMAMEKFLKKVAIN
;
A
#
# COMPACT_ATOMS: atom_id res chain seq x y z
N MET A 1 -2.85 15.82 11.62
CA MET A 1 -3.09 14.61 12.43
C MET A 1 -2.66 13.41 11.60
N LYS A 2 -1.75 12.57 12.09
CA LYS A 2 -1.34 11.35 11.38
C LYS A 2 -2.53 10.38 11.53
N SER A 3 -3.19 10.03 10.43
CA SER A 3 -4.27 9.05 10.49
C SER A 3 -3.64 7.70 10.80
N ASP A 4 -3.94 7.13 11.97
CA ASP A 4 -3.56 5.75 12.24
C ASP A 4 -4.33 4.83 11.29
N MET A 5 -3.59 3.90 10.68
CA MET A 5 -4.15 2.93 9.75
C MET A 5 -4.73 1.76 10.54
N MET A 6 -5.83 1.19 10.05
CA MET A 6 -6.36 -0.06 10.59
C MET A 6 -5.39 -1.20 10.27
N LYS A 7 -5.20 -2.12 11.23
CA LYS A 7 -4.25 -3.23 11.12
C LYS A 7 -4.86 -4.50 11.69
N TYR A 8 -4.80 -5.59 10.93
CA TYR A 8 -5.27 -6.89 11.39
C TYR A 8 -4.53 -8.02 10.66
N LYS A 9 -4.03 -9.03 11.40
CA LYS A 9 -3.22 -10.16 10.87
C LYS A 9 -2.08 -9.79 9.90
N GLY A 10 -1.54 -8.58 10.03
CA GLY A 10 -0.47 -8.05 9.17
C GLY A 10 -0.96 -7.27 7.92
N TYR A 11 -2.25 -7.27 7.65
CA TYR A 11 -2.90 -6.44 6.63
C TYR A 11 -3.13 -5.03 7.16
N ARG A 12 -3.17 -4.06 6.24
CA ARG A 12 -3.35 -2.63 6.56
C ARG A 12 -4.42 -2.03 5.67
N ALA A 13 -5.18 -1.09 6.23
CA ALA A 13 -6.20 -0.38 5.49
C ALA A 13 -6.25 1.11 5.80
N THR A 14 -6.64 1.88 4.78
CA THR A 14 -7.03 3.29 4.90
C THR A 14 -8.54 3.40 4.96
N VAL A 15 -9.06 4.39 5.68
CA VAL A 15 -10.49 4.67 5.75
C VAL A 15 -10.76 6.07 5.21
N GLY A 16 -11.76 6.19 4.35
CA GLY A 16 -12.31 7.45 3.84
C GLY A 16 -13.80 7.55 4.14
N TYR A 17 -14.34 8.77 4.11
CA TYR A 17 -15.77 9.01 4.21
C TYR A 17 -16.37 9.22 2.82
N ASP A 18 -17.39 8.44 2.47
CA ASP A 18 -18.23 8.68 1.31
C ASP A 18 -19.42 9.56 1.72
N SER A 19 -19.47 10.78 1.16
CA SER A 19 -20.51 11.75 1.45
C SER A 19 -21.85 11.45 0.77
N TYR A 20 -21.86 10.67 -0.31
CA TYR A 20 -23.09 10.33 -1.03
C TYR A 20 -23.87 9.24 -0.29
N ASP A 21 -23.17 8.19 0.13
CA ASP A 21 -23.77 7.06 0.83
C ASP A 21 -23.76 7.21 2.36
N HIS A 22 -23.16 8.30 2.86
CA HIS A 22 -22.97 8.60 4.27
C HIS A 22 -22.36 7.42 5.05
N ILE A 23 -21.31 6.82 4.49
CA ILE A 23 -20.65 5.63 5.04
C ILE A 23 -19.13 5.79 5.01
N PHE A 24 -18.44 5.13 5.93
CA PHE A 24 -17.00 5.00 5.83
C PHE A 24 -16.63 3.81 4.95
N VAL A 25 -15.67 4.03 4.06
CA VAL A 25 -15.14 3.01 3.15
C VAL A 25 -13.69 2.75 3.52
N GLY A 26 -13.41 1.51 3.88
CA GLY A 26 -12.09 0.98 4.11
C GLY A 26 -11.52 0.31 2.88
N HIS A 27 -10.27 0.58 2.56
CA HIS A 27 -9.54 -0.05 1.46
C HIS A 27 -8.26 -0.71 1.99
N VAL A 28 -8.18 -2.04 1.85
CA VAL A 28 -6.96 -2.81 2.16
C VAL A 28 -5.95 -2.59 1.04
N PHE A 29 -4.72 -2.20 1.37
CA PHE A 29 -3.71 -1.85 0.36
C PHE A 29 -2.44 -2.68 0.56
N GLY A 30 -1.86 -3.10 -0.58
CA GLY A 30 -0.60 -3.83 -0.71
C GLY A 30 -0.77 -5.32 -1.05
N ILE A 31 -2.01 -5.79 -1.11
CA ILE A 31 -2.44 -7.00 -1.83
C ILE A 31 -2.83 -6.66 -3.27
N LYS A 32 -2.79 -7.62 -4.21
CA LYS A 32 -3.31 -7.44 -5.58
C LYS A 32 -4.83 -7.57 -5.64
N ASP A 33 -5.41 -8.39 -4.77
CA ASP A 33 -6.86 -8.52 -4.67
C ASP A 33 -7.46 -7.21 -4.14
N SER A 34 -8.60 -6.79 -4.69
CA SER A 34 -9.30 -5.62 -4.18
C SER A 34 -10.17 -6.04 -2.99
N LEU A 35 -9.75 -5.67 -1.78
CA LEU A 35 -10.57 -5.86 -0.57
C LEU A 35 -11.00 -4.49 -0.03
N ASN A 36 -12.31 -4.30 0.00
CA ASN A 36 -12.96 -3.13 0.57
C ASN A 36 -13.94 -3.57 1.65
N PHE A 37 -14.09 -2.74 2.67
CA PHE A 37 -15.03 -2.93 3.76
C PHE A 37 -15.71 -1.61 4.08
N TYR A 38 -16.78 -1.64 4.85
CA TYR A 38 -17.58 -0.45 5.10
C TYR A 38 -18.27 -0.51 6.46
N GLY A 39 -18.57 0.67 7.00
CA GLY A 39 -19.28 0.79 8.27
C GLY A 39 -19.76 2.22 8.50
N ARG A 40 -20.80 2.37 9.31
CA ARG A 40 -21.32 3.67 9.75
C ARG A 40 -20.79 4.08 11.13
N SER A 41 -20.16 3.15 11.83
CA SER A 41 -19.47 3.38 13.09
C SER A 41 -18.05 2.80 13.05
N ILE A 42 -17.23 3.17 14.04
CA ILE A 42 -15.88 2.60 14.19
C ILE A 42 -15.97 1.09 14.45
N GLU A 43 -16.90 0.66 15.28
CA GLU A 43 -17.10 -0.76 15.61
C GLU A 43 -17.53 -1.58 14.37
N GLU A 44 -18.43 -1.04 13.55
CA GLU A 44 -18.80 -1.67 12.28
C GLU A 44 -17.62 -1.78 11.32
N LEU A 45 -16.79 -0.73 11.21
CA LEU A 45 -15.59 -0.75 10.38
C LEU A 45 -14.59 -1.80 10.85
N GLU A 46 -14.33 -1.91 12.15
CA GLU A 46 -13.40 -2.89 12.72
C GLU A 46 -13.86 -4.32 12.46
N ASN A 47 -15.12 -4.62 12.74
CA ASN A 47 -15.71 -5.93 12.48
C ASN A 47 -15.70 -6.25 10.98
N SER A 48 -16.17 -5.32 10.14
CA SER A 48 -16.19 -5.49 8.68
C SER A 48 -14.79 -5.69 8.10
N PHE A 49 -13.77 -4.99 8.64
CA PHE A 49 -12.38 -5.19 8.25
C PHE A 49 -11.88 -6.58 8.62
N HIS A 50 -12.10 -7.03 9.86
CA HIS A 50 -11.68 -8.36 10.30
C HIS A 50 -12.35 -9.45 9.45
N ASP A 51 -13.67 -9.38 9.27
CA ASP A 51 -14.43 -10.33 8.45
C ASP A 51 -13.92 -10.35 7.01
N SER A 52 -13.63 -9.19 6.43
CA SER A 52 -13.08 -9.10 5.07
C SER A 52 -11.72 -9.81 4.95
N ILE A 53 -10.86 -9.71 5.97
CA ILE A 53 -9.57 -10.39 6.00
C ILE A 53 -9.74 -11.89 6.26
N GLU A 54 -10.59 -12.31 7.19
CA GLU A 54 -10.85 -13.74 7.43
C GLU A 54 -11.40 -14.43 6.18
N ASN A 55 -12.43 -13.83 5.55
CA ASN A 55 -13.02 -14.34 4.32
C ASN A 55 -12.00 -14.44 3.18
N TYR A 56 -11.07 -13.48 3.09
CA TYR A 56 -9.98 -13.52 2.14
C TYR A 56 -9.05 -14.72 2.40
N LEU A 57 -8.60 -14.89 3.64
CA LEU A 57 -7.71 -15.98 4.04
C LEU A 57 -8.35 -17.35 3.80
N GLU A 58 -9.63 -17.51 4.18
CA GLU A 58 -10.40 -18.73 3.93
C GLU A 58 -10.55 -19.01 2.43
N SER A 59 -10.84 -17.98 1.63
CA SER A 59 -10.92 -18.11 0.18
C SER A 59 -9.59 -18.55 -0.42
N CYS A 60 -8.47 -17.96 0.03
CA CYS A 60 -7.14 -18.36 -0.40
C CYS A 60 -6.88 -19.84 -0.10
N GLU A 61 -7.16 -20.29 1.13
CA GLU A 61 -7.02 -21.69 1.53
C GLU A 61 -7.86 -22.62 0.65
N ARG A 62 -9.15 -22.29 0.47
CA ARG A 62 -10.10 -23.08 -0.32
C ARG A 62 -9.68 -23.23 -1.78
N PHE A 63 -9.08 -22.21 -2.38
CA PHE A 63 -8.62 -22.23 -3.77
C PHE A 63 -7.14 -22.64 -3.93
N GLY A 64 -6.47 -23.05 -2.85
CA GLY A 64 -5.04 -23.39 -2.88
C GLY A 64 -4.14 -22.21 -3.28
N LYS A 65 -4.61 -20.99 -3.07
CA LYS A 65 -3.83 -19.77 -3.29
C LYS A 65 -3.06 -19.43 -2.04
N VAL A 66 -1.81 -19.05 -2.20
CA VAL A 66 -1.04 -18.45 -1.10
C VAL A 66 -1.62 -17.06 -0.85
N PRO A 67 -2.11 -16.74 0.37
CA PRO A 67 -2.55 -15.39 0.69
C PRO A 67 -1.43 -14.41 0.39
N GLU A 68 -1.74 -13.38 -0.37
CA GLU A 68 -0.74 -12.40 -0.74
C GLU A 68 -0.34 -11.63 0.52
N LYS A 69 0.93 -11.75 0.88
CA LYS A 69 1.57 -10.84 1.82
C LYS A 69 2.43 -9.90 1.01
N GLU A 70 2.23 -8.63 1.30
CA GLU A 70 2.63 -7.48 0.52
C GLU A 70 4.17 -7.33 0.46
N PHE A 71 4.65 -6.51 -0.47
CA PHE A 71 6.05 -6.04 -0.59
C PHE A 71 7.06 -7.04 -1.16
N THR A 72 6.85 -7.47 -2.41
CA THR A 72 7.80 -8.32 -3.17
C THR A 72 9.10 -7.60 -3.58
N GLY A 73 9.25 -6.31 -3.28
CA GLY A 73 10.37 -5.47 -3.75
C GLY A 73 10.29 -5.08 -5.23
N THR A 74 9.32 -5.60 -5.98
CA THR A 74 9.08 -5.20 -7.37
C THR A 74 8.20 -3.96 -7.42
N PHE A 75 8.71 -2.87 -8.00
CA PHE A 75 8.04 -1.58 -8.03
C PHE A 75 8.19 -0.92 -9.40
N ASN A 76 7.11 -0.94 -10.18
CA ASN A 76 7.07 -0.30 -11.50
C ASN A 76 6.63 1.15 -11.33
N ILE A 77 7.44 2.09 -11.86
CA ILE A 77 7.14 3.52 -11.77
C ILE A 77 6.96 4.15 -13.14
N ARG A 78 6.07 5.14 -13.20
CA ARG A 78 6.01 6.10 -14.30
C ARG A 78 6.54 7.44 -13.78
N THR A 79 7.41 8.07 -14.56
CA THR A 79 7.96 9.39 -14.26
C THR A 79 7.99 10.25 -15.53
N THR A 80 8.35 11.52 -15.40
CA THR A 80 8.49 12.40 -16.56
C THR A 80 9.77 12.08 -17.33
N PRO A 81 9.82 12.34 -18.65
CA PRO A 81 11.03 12.12 -19.44
C PRO A 81 12.27 12.82 -18.86
N VAL A 82 12.09 14.04 -18.34
CA VAL A 82 13.17 14.85 -17.73
C VAL A 82 13.75 14.18 -16.48
N ILE A 83 12.91 13.60 -15.62
CA ILE A 83 13.39 12.90 -14.43
C ILE A 83 14.06 11.58 -14.82
N HIS A 84 13.48 10.86 -15.78
CA HIS A 84 14.07 9.63 -16.30
C HIS A 84 15.47 9.86 -16.87
N GLU A 85 15.64 10.90 -17.69
CA GLU A 85 16.93 11.30 -18.27
C GLU A 85 17.96 11.62 -17.18
N LYS A 86 17.63 12.52 -16.25
CA LYS A 86 18.55 12.92 -15.17
C LYS A 86 18.97 11.73 -14.30
N ALA A 87 18.03 10.88 -13.93
CA ALA A 87 18.32 9.70 -13.13
C ALA A 87 19.18 8.67 -13.89
N SER A 88 18.96 8.52 -15.20
CA SER A 88 19.73 7.61 -16.05
C SER A 88 21.16 8.09 -16.26
N ILE A 89 21.37 9.39 -16.50
CA ILE A 89 22.71 9.99 -16.61
C ILE A 89 23.48 9.81 -15.29
N TYR A 90 22.86 10.16 -14.16
CA TYR A 90 23.48 9.97 -12.84
C TYR A 90 23.87 8.51 -12.59
N ALA A 91 22.98 7.57 -12.95
CA ALA A 91 23.24 6.15 -12.80
C ALA A 91 24.49 5.72 -13.59
N ALA A 92 24.59 6.16 -14.86
CA ALA A 92 25.71 5.86 -15.73
C ALA A 92 27.04 6.48 -15.24
N GLU A 93 27.03 7.75 -14.83
CA GLU A 93 28.21 8.46 -14.30
C GLU A 93 28.78 7.82 -13.04
N ASN A 94 27.93 7.16 -12.24
CA ASN A 94 28.30 6.54 -10.97
C ASN A 94 28.43 5.01 -11.03
N GLY A 95 28.26 4.40 -12.21
CA GLY A 95 28.36 2.95 -12.37
C GLY A 95 27.29 2.16 -11.61
N ILE A 96 26.11 2.75 -11.39
CA ILE A 96 24.98 2.11 -10.70
C ILE A 96 23.79 1.96 -11.65
N THR A 97 22.81 1.16 -11.25
CA THR A 97 21.57 0.97 -11.99
C THR A 97 20.55 2.08 -11.71
N LEU A 98 19.65 2.33 -12.65
CA LEU A 98 18.53 3.25 -12.45
C LEU A 98 17.68 2.86 -11.22
N ASN A 99 17.47 1.55 -10.99
CA ASN A 99 16.77 1.06 -9.81
C ASN A 99 17.47 1.45 -8.50
N GLN A 100 18.80 1.42 -8.45
CA GLN A 100 19.54 1.89 -7.27
C GLN A 100 19.34 3.38 -7.02
N VAL A 101 19.32 4.22 -8.07
CA VAL A 101 19.01 5.66 -7.93
C VAL A 101 17.62 5.87 -7.33
N VAL A 102 16.62 5.12 -7.83
CA VAL A 102 15.24 5.16 -7.32
C VAL A 102 15.21 4.73 -5.85
N THR A 103 15.88 3.64 -5.48
CA THR A 103 15.97 3.17 -4.09
C THR A 103 16.62 4.21 -3.17
N MET A 104 17.73 4.82 -3.58
CA MET A 104 18.39 5.89 -2.80
C MET A 104 17.46 7.09 -2.58
N ALA A 105 16.72 7.49 -3.62
CA ALA A 105 15.75 8.58 -3.52
C ALA A 105 14.62 8.24 -2.53
N MET A 106 14.09 7.01 -2.59
CA MET A 106 13.06 6.52 -1.66
C MET A 106 13.57 6.51 -0.22
N GLU A 107 14.76 5.96 0.03
CA GLU A 107 15.36 5.93 1.37
C GLU A 107 15.55 7.33 1.95
N LYS A 108 16.05 8.27 1.13
CA LYS A 108 16.23 9.67 1.55
C LYS A 108 14.89 10.34 1.88
N PHE A 109 13.87 10.11 1.06
CA PHE A 109 12.53 10.66 1.28
C PHE A 109 11.90 10.12 2.57
N LEU A 110 11.92 8.80 2.76
CA LEU A 110 11.32 8.13 3.92
C LEU A 110 12.04 8.50 5.23
N LYS A 111 13.37 8.67 5.22
CA LYS A 111 14.11 9.19 6.38
C LYS A 111 13.67 10.60 6.76
N LYS A 112 13.44 11.49 5.78
CA LYS A 112 12.96 12.86 6.04
C LYS A 112 11.55 12.86 6.66
N VAL A 113 10.67 11.97 6.21
CA VAL A 113 9.30 11.85 6.73
C VAL A 113 9.27 11.30 8.16
N ALA A 114 10.22 10.44 8.54
CA ALA A 114 10.29 9.89 9.90
C ALA A 114 10.77 10.89 10.97
N ILE A 115 11.41 11.98 10.56
CA ILE A 115 11.99 13.01 11.46
C ILE A 115 11.03 14.21 11.66
N ASN A 116 9.93 14.25 10.92
CA ASN A 116 8.84 15.24 11.06
C ASN A 116 7.62 14.62 11.74
#